data_AF-A0A4D9DJN6-F1
#
_entry.id   AF-A0A4D9DJN6-F1
#
_cell.length_a   1.000
_cell.length_b   1.000
_cell.length_c   1.000
_cell.angle_alpha   90.00
_cell.angle_beta   90.00
_cell.angle_gamma   90.00
#
_symmetry.space_group_name_H-M   'P 1'
#
loop_
_entity.id
_entity.type
_entity.pdbx_description
1 polymer ?
#
loop_
_entity_poly.entity_id
_entity_poly.type
_entity_poly.pdbx_seq_one_letter_code
_entity_poly.pdbx_strand_id
1 'polypeptide(L)'
;MEQAELQGRILNLSVWHHDALGRNLFMGEVELELSSWDWSNTGPAWFNLQPRMRVLPDVLGSRGKLLFAVKFIPAGTEGAGLPPTGELHIWVKAAQSLMPIRSGTVDSFAQW
;
A
#
# COMPACT_ATOMS: atom_id res chain seq x y z
N MET A 1 -0.51 27.01 -1.08
CA MET A 1 -0.43 26.35 0.23
C MET A 1 0.41 27.24 1.10
N GLU A 2 -0.17 27.76 2.17
CA GLU A 2 0.49 28.72 3.05
C GLU A 2 1.36 27.98 4.07
N GLN A 3 2.49 28.55 4.50
CA GLN A 3 3.42 27.89 5.43
C GLN A 3 2.73 27.43 6.73
N ALA A 4 1.70 28.18 7.17
CA ALA A 4 0.88 27.83 8.33
C ALA A 4 0.18 26.47 8.19
N GLU A 5 -0.19 26.05 6.98
CA GLU A 5 -0.88 24.78 6.72
C GLU A 5 0.05 23.55 6.81
N LEU A 6 1.37 23.78 6.81
CA LEU A 6 2.39 22.72 6.85
C LEU A 6 2.87 22.43 8.28
N GLN A 7 2.65 23.35 9.22
CA GLN A 7 3.11 23.22 10.62
C GLN A 7 2.59 21.97 11.33
N GLY A 8 1.40 21.46 10.96
CA GLY A 8 0.83 20.24 11.53
C GLY A 8 1.15 18.95 10.76
N ARG A 9 2.08 18.98 9.80
CA ARG A 9 2.34 17.86 8.88
C ARG A 9 3.72 17.25 9.10
N ILE A 10 3.83 15.99 8.70
CA ILE A 10 5.09 15.25 8.62
C ILE A 10 5.39 15.00 7.15
N LEU A 11 6.61 15.33 6.73
CA LEU A 11 7.14 14.93 5.43
C LEU A 11 7.81 13.56 5.59
N ASN A 12 7.24 12.53 4.96
CA ASN A 12 7.88 11.22 4.82
C ASN A 12 8.49 11.11 3.41
N LEU A 13 9.79 10.85 3.34
CA LEU A 13 10.50 10.58 2.09
C LEU A 13 11.08 9.18 2.15
N SER A 14 10.73 8.34 1.18
CA SER A 14 11.16 6.95 1.09
C SER A 14 11.97 6.72 -0.18
N VAL A 15 13.08 5.98 -0.06
CA VAL A 15 13.92 5.59 -1.20
C VAL A 15 13.70 4.12 -1.52
N TRP A 16 13.45 3.83 -2.79
CA TRP A 16 13.18 2.48 -3.29
C TRP A 16 14.12 2.17 -4.45
N HIS A 17 14.75 1.01 -4.43
CA HIS A 17 15.43 0.46 -5.58
C HIS A 17 14.37 -0.06 -6.56
N HIS A 18 14.42 0.44 -7.79
CA HIS A 18 13.54 0.00 -8.85
C HIS A 18 14.10 -1.27 -9.50
N ASP A 19 13.29 -2.32 -9.49
CA ASP A 19 13.54 -3.56 -10.22
C ASP A 19 12.49 -3.68 -11.33
N ALA A 20 12.94 -3.83 -12.58
CA ALA A 20 12.07 -3.87 -13.76
C ALA A 20 11.24 -5.16 -13.85
N LEU A 21 11.71 -6.25 -13.24
CA LEU A 21 11.06 -7.57 -13.30
C LEU A 21 10.56 -8.03 -11.93
N GLY A 22 10.99 -7.37 -10.86
CA GLY A 22 10.68 -7.72 -9.48
C GLY A 22 9.86 -6.67 -8.72
N ARG A 23 9.76 -6.85 -7.40
CA ARG A 23 9.18 -5.85 -6.51
C ARG A 23 10.26 -4.84 -6.13
N ASN A 24 9.94 -3.56 -6.18
CA ASN A 24 10.81 -2.50 -5.67
C ASN A 24 11.28 -2.82 -4.24
N LEU A 25 12.58 -2.68 -4.00
CA LEU A 25 13.20 -2.95 -2.71
C LEU A 25 13.33 -1.63 -1.93
N PHE A 26 12.71 -1.58 -0.76
CA PHE A 26 12.83 -0.42 0.13
C PHE A 26 14.26 -0.30 0.66
N MET A 27 14.87 0.87 0.51
CA MET A 27 16.25 1.14 0.95
C MET A 27 16.32 1.99 2.23
N GLY A 28 15.25 2.71 2.57
CA GLY A 28 15.19 3.53 3.78
C GLY A 28 14.23 4.71 3.63
N GLU A 29 13.89 5.34 4.76
CA GLU A 29 13.06 6.54 4.79
C GLU A 29 13.58 7.57 5.80
N VAL A 30 13.07 8.79 5.69
CA VAL A 30 13.20 9.85 6.67
C VAL A 30 11.84 10.48 6.91
N GLU A 31 11.55 10.78 8.17
CA GLU A 31 10.38 11.54 8.59
C GLU A 31 10.81 12.86 9.20
N LEU A 32 10.20 13.95 8.75
CA LEU A 32 10.51 15.31 9.20
C LEU A 32 9.24 16.00 9.65
N GLU A 33 9.21 16.45 10.89
CA GLU A 33 8.14 17.33 11.38
C GLU A 33 8.32 18.73 10.77
N LEU A 34 7.39 19.12 9.91
CA LEU A 34 7.44 20.40 9.22
C LEU A 34 7.17 21.61 10.15
N SER A 35 6.71 21.35 11.38
CA SER A 35 6.66 22.32 12.49
C SER A 35 8.05 22.87 12.84
N SER A 36 9.06 21.98 12.85
CA SER A 36 10.43 22.27 13.28
C SER A 36 11.36 22.68 12.14
N TRP A 37 10.86 22.64 10.90
CA TRP A 37 11.65 22.96 9.73
C TRP A 37 11.99 24.45 9.66
N ASP A 38 13.26 24.77 9.41
CA ASP A 38 13.69 26.13 9.11
C ASP A 38 13.35 26.48 7.66
N TRP A 39 12.20 27.13 7.47
CA TRP A 39 11.70 27.58 6.17
C TRP A 39 12.57 28.66 5.50
N SER A 40 13.50 29.28 6.24
CA SER A 40 14.47 30.23 5.66
C SER A 40 15.66 29.52 5.01
N ASN A 41 15.88 28.24 5.30
CA ASN A 41 16.95 27.45 4.71
C ASN A 41 16.63 27.07 3.26
N THR A 42 17.43 27.59 2.32
CA THR A 42 17.33 27.30 0.88
C THR A 42 18.42 26.35 0.38
N GLY A 43 19.34 25.94 1.26
CA GLY A 43 20.43 25.02 0.94
C GLY A 43 20.01 23.54 1.02
N PRO A 44 20.86 22.63 0.53
CA PRO A 44 20.62 21.20 0.65
C PRO A 44 20.71 20.76 2.12
N ALA A 45 19.75 19.94 2.55
CA ALA A 45 19.78 19.27 3.85
C ALA A 45 20.03 17.77 3.66
N TRP A 46 20.94 17.23 4.47
CA TRP A 46 21.32 15.82 4.44
C TRP A 46 20.66 15.07 5.60
N PHE A 47 20.05 13.94 5.28
CA PHE A 47 19.42 13.08 6.26
C PHE A 47 19.88 11.64 6.06
N ASN A 48 20.20 10.96 7.16
CA ASN A 48 20.53 9.55 7.13
C ASN A 48 19.24 8.74 7.01
N LEU A 49 19.15 7.94 5.95
CA LEU A 49 18.05 7.00 5.76
C LEU A 49 17.95 6.07 6.97
N GLN A 50 16.78 6.05 7.59
CA GLN A 50 16.47 5.10 8.63
C GLN A 50 15.86 3.86 7.99
N PRO A 51 16.15 2.65 8.52
CA PRO A 51 15.31 1.51 8.19
C PRO A 51 13.90 1.90 8.61
N ARG A 52 12.91 1.53 7.79
CA ARG A 52 11.54 1.56 8.24
C ARG A 52 11.51 0.63 9.43
N MET A 53 11.33 1.18 10.64
CA MET A 53 10.74 0.39 11.69
C MET A 53 9.41 -0.01 11.08
N ARG A 54 9.37 -1.23 10.54
CA ARG A 54 8.11 -1.92 10.53
C ARG A 54 7.74 -1.86 11.99
N VAL A 55 6.81 -0.97 12.36
CA VAL A 55 5.78 -1.38 13.28
C VAL A 55 5.41 -2.71 12.68
N LEU A 56 5.97 -3.77 13.25
CA LEU A 56 5.80 -5.09 12.72
C LEU A 56 4.28 -5.16 12.58
N PRO A 57 3.72 -5.56 11.44
CA PRO A 57 2.32 -5.96 11.40
C PRO A 57 2.22 -7.25 12.23
N ASP A 58 2.59 -7.15 13.49
CA ASP A 58 2.60 -8.09 14.61
C ASP A 58 1.96 -7.38 15.79
N VAL A 59 1.94 -6.04 15.82
CA VAL A 59 0.84 -5.30 16.49
C VAL A 59 -0.46 -5.41 15.67
N LEU A 60 -0.35 -5.63 14.36
CA LEU A 60 -1.43 -6.09 13.49
C LEU A 60 -0.98 -7.36 12.75
N GLY A 61 -0.74 -8.45 13.51
CA GLY A 61 -0.34 -9.78 13.01
C GLY A 61 -0.83 -10.05 11.59
N SER A 62 0.08 -10.29 10.64
CA SER A 62 -0.29 -10.75 9.28
C SER A 62 -1.19 -11.98 9.40
N ARG A 63 -2.49 -11.82 9.13
CA ARG A 63 -3.51 -12.87 9.31
C ARG A 63 -3.61 -13.82 8.12
N GLY A 64 -2.53 -13.97 7.37
CA GLY A 64 -2.44 -14.76 6.14
C GLY A 64 -2.40 -13.93 4.87
N LYS A 65 -2.43 -14.65 3.74
CA LYS A 65 -2.34 -14.12 2.37
C LYS A 65 -3.56 -14.54 1.57
N LEU A 66 -4.17 -13.61 0.84
CA LEU A 66 -5.23 -13.89 -0.12
C LEU A 66 -4.70 -13.67 -1.53
N LEU A 67 -4.73 -14.72 -2.36
CA LEU A 67 -4.46 -14.63 -3.79
C LEU A 67 -5.80 -14.50 -4.51
N PHE A 68 -5.94 -13.45 -5.32
CA PHE A 68 -7.07 -13.28 -6.20
C PHE A 68 -6.64 -12.69 -7.54
N ALA A 69 -7.49 -12.82 -8.55
CA ALA A 69 -7.34 -12.15 -9.83
C ALA A 69 -8.55 -11.26 -10.08
N VAL A 70 -8.31 -10.17 -10.81
CA VAL A 70 -9.35 -9.22 -11.22
C VAL A 70 -9.24 -9.02 -12.72
N LYS A 71 -10.38 -9.02 -13.41
CA LYS A 71 -10.49 -8.62 -14.82
C LYS A 71 -11.61 -7.61 -14.93
N PHE A 72 -11.32 -6.47 -15.52
CA PHE A 72 -12.33 -5.50 -15.89
C PHE A 72 -12.63 -5.60 -17.38
N ILE A 73 -13.91 -5.62 -17.75
CA ILE A 73 -14.40 -5.62 -19.12
C ILE A 73 -15.25 -4.36 -19.30
N PRO A 74 -14.77 -3.32 -19.99
CA PRO A 74 -15.57 -2.14 -20.29
C PRO A 74 -16.82 -2.51 -21.13
N ALA A 75 -17.88 -1.70 -21.00
CA ALA A 75 -19.08 -1.86 -21.80
C ALA A 75 -18.76 -1.79 -23.31
N GLY A 76 -19.41 -2.64 -24.11
CA GLY A 76 -19.30 -2.61 -25.57
C GLY A 76 -18.00 -3.15 -26.18
N THR A 77 -17.19 -3.88 -25.41
CA THR A 77 -15.88 -4.37 -25.86
C THR A 77 -15.90 -5.58 -26.78
N GLU A 78 -16.96 -6.40 -26.80
CA GLU A 78 -17.02 -7.65 -27.56
C GLU A 78 -17.81 -7.55 -28.90
N GLY A 79 -18.04 -6.33 -29.39
CA GLY A 79 -18.86 -6.10 -30.57
C GLY A 79 -20.36 -6.27 -30.26
N ALA A 80 -21.22 -5.72 -31.14
CA ALA A 80 -22.67 -5.64 -30.91
C ALA A 80 -23.10 -4.91 -29.61
N GLY A 81 -22.20 -4.14 -28.98
CA GLY A 81 -22.50 -3.38 -27.76
C GLY A 81 -22.47 -4.22 -26.47
N LEU A 82 -21.88 -5.41 -26.49
CA LEU A 82 -21.73 -6.27 -25.31
C LEU A 82 -20.33 -6.16 -24.65
N PRO A 83 -20.24 -6.31 -23.32
CA PRO A 83 -21.35 -6.34 -22.37
C PRO A 83 -22.08 -4.98 -22.31
N PRO A 84 -23.38 -4.94 -21.97
CA PRO A 84 -24.18 -3.71 -21.95
C PRO A 84 -23.72 -2.72 -20.88
N THR A 85 -23.00 -3.21 -19.86
CA THR A 85 -22.35 -2.41 -18.81
C THR A 85 -20.90 -2.85 -18.65
N GLY A 86 -20.11 -2.08 -17.89
CA GLY A 86 -18.81 -2.58 -17.46
C GLY A 86 -18.98 -3.77 -16.51
N GLU A 87 -18.17 -4.81 -16.67
CA GLU A 87 -18.14 -5.97 -15.79
C GLU A 87 -16.82 -6.03 -15.04
N LEU A 88 -16.90 -6.34 -13.74
CA LEU A 88 -15.73 -6.60 -12.90
C LEU A 88 -15.77 -8.06 -12.45
N HIS A 89 -14.85 -8.86 -12.95
CA HIS A 89 -14.71 -10.27 -12.61
C HIS A 89 -13.63 -10.41 -11.54
N ILE A 90 -13.96 -11.08 -10.45
CA ILE A 90 -13.05 -11.30 -9.32
C ILE A 90 -12.97 -12.80 -9.05
N TRP A 91 -11.77 -13.37 -9.06
CA TRP A 91 -11.53 -14.78 -8.73
C TRP A 91 -10.69 -14.88 -7.47
N VAL A 92 -11.25 -15.46 -6.41
CA VAL A 92 -10.46 -15.86 -5.24
C VAL A 92 -9.76 -17.18 -5.57
N LYS A 93 -8.42 -17.16 -5.64
CA LYS A 93 -7.61 -18.31 -6.08
C LYS A 93 -7.12 -19.15 -4.91
N ALA A 94 -6.67 -18.51 -3.84
CA ALA A 94 -6.18 -19.20 -2.65
C ALA A 94 -6.18 -18.29 -1.44
N ALA A 95 -6.31 -18.88 -0.26
CA ALA A 95 -5.97 -18.25 1.00
C ALA A 95 -4.91 -19.10 1.72
N GLN A 96 -3.84 -18.48 2.18
CA GLN A 96 -2.67 -19.18 2.73
C GLN A 96 -2.31 -18.59 4.10
N SER A 97 -1.91 -19.45 5.04
CA SER A 97 -1.46 -19.03 6.38
C SER A 97 -2.46 -18.15 7.13
N LEU A 98 -3.76 -18.40 6.94
CA LEU A 98 -4.82 -17.67 7.64
C LEU A 98 -4.73 -17.91 9.14
N MET A 99 -4.89 -16.85 9.93
CA MET A 99 -4.92 -16.97 11.40
C MET A 99 -6.34 -17.22 11.89
N PRO A 100 -6.58 -18.24 12.73
CA PRO A 100 -7.86 -18.46 13.38
C PRO A 100 -8.25 -17.26 14.27
N ILE A 101 -9.47 -16.74 14.10
CA ILE A 101 -10.01 -15.66 14.95
C ILE A 101 -10.52 -16.22 16.30
N ARG A 102 -10.83 -17.52 16.36
CA ARG A 102 -11.24 -18.26 17.56
C ARG A 102 -10.34 -19.48 17.74
N SER A 103 -10.27 -20.04 18.95
CA SER A 103 -9.57 -21.31 19.18
C SER A 103 -10.20 -22.40 18.30
N GLY A 104 -9.40 -22.99 17.41
CA GLY A 104 -9.86 -24.03 16.48
C GLY A 104 -9.32 -23.88 15.07
N THR A 105 -9.91 -24.63 14.13
CA THR A 105 -9.59 -24.58 12.70
C THR A 105 -10.09 -23.27 12.07
N VAL A 106 -9.38 -22.79 11.05
CA VAL A 106 -9.81 -21.64 10.27
C VAL A 106 -11.02 -22.02 9.43
N ASP A 107 -12.16 -21.37 9.69
CA ASP A 107 -13.32 -21.35 8.80
C ASP A 107 -13.41 -19.95 8.19
N SER A 108 -13.41 -19.87 6.86
CA SER A 108 -13.27 -18.60 6.14
C SER A 108 -14.06 -18.59 4.85
N PHE A 109 -14.80 -17.50 4.63
CA PHE A 109 -15.55 -17.25 3.41
C PHE A 109 -15.27 -15.83 2.92
N ALA A 110 -15.38 -15.61 1.61
CA ALA A 110 -15.33 -14.29 1.02
C ALA A 110 -16.76 -13.76 0.87
N GLN A 111 -16.97 -12.49 1.25
CA GLN A 111 -18.22 -11.78 1.05
C GLN A 111 -17.96 -10.62 0.09
N TRP A 112 -18.90 -10.39 -0.83
CA TRP A 112 -18.89 -9.32 -1.83
C TRP A 112 -20.07 -8.38 -1.64
#